data_AF-A0A815XKU5-F1
#
_entry.id   AF-A0A815XKU5-F1
#
_cell.length_a   1.000
_cell.length_b   1.000
_cell.length_c   1.000
_cell.angle_alpha   90.00
_cell.angle_beta   90.00
_cell.angle_gamma   90.00
#
_symmetry.space_group_name_H-M   'P 1'
#
loop_
_entity.id
_entity.type
_entity.pdbx_description
1 polymer ?
#
loop_
_entity_poly.entity_id
_entity_poly.type
_entity_poly.pdbx_seq_one_letter_code
_entity_poly.pdbx_strand_id
1 'polypeptide(L)'
;MGIGCYPVQAALLAFNHEEPELVTATGHTREFEDEITDTMASITLLFKNNRMAVLNYLGQDIGAIHSLTIHEAEDKNKIFLPTDFWTPTRIVLPNGHHVEHHLPETIKKPKWINSAGFRYEAIVCREQIMNGKSEHPFMTLENSLQIARIIEQARKQVLSSKH
;
A
#
# COMPACT_ATOMS: atom_id res chain seq x y z
N MET A 1 -11.63 2.19 3.41
CA MET A 1 -11.07 2.13 2.02
C MET A 1 -9.97 3.16 1.70
N GLY A 2 -9.98 4.39 2.25
CA GLY A 2 -9.07 5.46 1.79
C GLY A 2 -7.56 5.24 1.97
N ILE A 3 -7.12 4.70 3.12
CA ILE A 3 -5.69 4.54 3.45
C ILE A 3 -5.23 3.09 3.33
N GLY A 4 -6.14 2.13 3.57
CA GLY A 4 -5.84 0.69 3.56
C GLY A 4 -5.45 0.12 2.18
N CYS A 5 -5.60 0.88 1.09
CA CYS A 5 -5.16 0.44 -0.24
C CYS A 5 -3.63 0.41 -0.39
N TYR A 6 -2.91 1.38 0.20
CA TYR A 6 -1.45 1.46 0.12
C TYR A 6 -0.73 0.26 0.73
N PRO A 7 -1.06 -0.21 1.95
CA PRO A 7 -0.39 -1.38 2.50
C PRO A 7 -0.71 -2.67 1.73
N VAL A 8 -1.93 -2.82 1.20
CA VAL A 8 -2.29 -3.97 0.33
C VAL A 8 -1.47 -3.96 -0.95
N GLN A 9 -1.40 -2.80 -1.63
CA GLN A 9 -0.58 -2.65 -2.84
C GLN A 9 0.89 -2.92 -2.57
N ALA A 10 1.44 -2.41 -1.47
CA ALA A 10 2.84 -2.62 -1.09
C ALA A 10 3.15 -4.10 -0.85
N ALA A 11 2.28 -4.83 -0.16
CA ALA A 11 2.44 -6.26 0.03
C ALA A 11 2.41 -7.04 -1.29
N LEU A 12 1.41 -6.80 -2.14
CA LEU A 12 1.33 -7.49 -3.43
C LEU A 12 2.54 -7.19 -4.30
N LEU A 13 3.04 -5.95 -4.32
CA LEU A 13 4.26 -5.62 -5.04
C LEU A 13 5.47 -6.39 -4.49
N ALA A 14 5.63 -6.47 -3.16
CA ALA A 14 6.72 -7.21 -2.52
C ALA A 14 6.67 -8.72 -2.81
N PHE A 15 5.47 -9.28 -3.03
CA PHE A 15 5.25 -10.67 -3.39
C PHE A 15 4.98 -10.88 -4.89
N ASN A 16 5.35 -9.92 -5.75
CA ASN A 16 5.21 -10.01 -7.21
C ASN A 16 3.79 -10.39 -7.67
N HIS A 17 2.78 -9.78 -7.04
CA HIS A 17 1.35 -10.01 -7.28
C HIS A 17 0.90 -11.46 -7.12
N GLU A 18 1.64 -12.27 -6.35
CA GLU A 18 1.18 -13.60 -5.94
C GLU A 18 -0.16 -13.50 -5.20
N GLU A 19 -1.10 -14.40 -5.50
CA GLU A 19 -2.38 -14.44 -4.77
C GLU A 19 -2.14 -14.99 -3.36
N PRO A 20 -2.62 -14.31 -2.29
CA PRO A 20 -2.55 -14.86 -0.95
C PRO A 20 -3.42 -16.10 -0.81
N GLU A 21 -2.93 -17.10 -0.09
CA GLU A 21 -3.68 -18.32 0.27
C GLU A 21 -4.77 -18.02 1.32
N LEU A 22 -4.57 -16.98 2.14
CA LEU A 22 -5.53 -16.55 3.14
C LEU A 22 -5.47 -15.04 3.36
N VAL A 23 -6.64 -14.42 3.48
CA VAL A 23 -6.82 -13.02 3.89
C VAL A 23 -7.62 -13.00 5.19
N THR A 24 -7.03 -12.50 6.28
CA THR A 24 -7.75 -12.25 7.53
C THR A 24 -7.69 -10.78 7.90
N ALA A 25 -8.76 -10.25 8.48
CA ALA A 25 -8.82 -8.88 8.94
C ALA A 25 -9.64 -8.73 10.23
N THR A 26 -9.16 -7.87 11.12
CA THR A 26 -9.85 -7.45 12.35
C THR A 26 -9.68 -5.95 12.52
N GLY A 27 -10.67 -5.27 13.07
CA GLY A 27 -10.60 -3.83 13.20
C GLY A 27 -11.73 -3.24 14.01
N HIS A 28 -11.79 -1.91 14.01
CA HIS A 28 -12.87 -1.15 14.63
C HIS A 28 -13.64 -0.38 13.57
N THR A 29 -14.93 -0.25 13.79
CA THR A 29 -15.84 0.49 12.93
C THR A 29 -16.36 1.73 13.66
N ARG A 30 -16.90 2.66 12.90
CA ARG A 30 -17.73 3.74 13.42
C ARG A 30 -19.01 3.76 12.61
N GLU A 31 -20.10 3.89 13.34
CA GLU A 31 -21.42 4.12 12.78
C GLU A 31 -21.59 5.64 12.56
N PHE A 32 -22.01 5.99 11.35
CA PHE A 32 -22.47 7.31 10.94
C PHE A 32 -23.98 7.20 10.63
N GLU A 33 -24.65 8.32 10.40
CA GLU A 33 -26.11 8.35 10.23
C GLU A 33 -26.62 7.39 9.14
N ASP A 34 -25.89 7.23 8.04
CA ASP A 34 -26.31 6.40 6.89
C ASP A 34 -25.38 5.21 6.60
N GLU A 35 -24.26 5.06 7.31
CA GLU A 35 -23.25 4.05 6.98
C GLU A 35 -22.40 3.59 8.17
N ILE A 36 -21.85 2.38 8.06
CA ILE A 36 -20.83 1.86 8.97
C ILE A 36 -19.51 1.78 8.19
N THR A 37 -18.49 2.46 8.70
CA THR A 37 -17.18 2.54 8.06
C THR A 37 -16.08 2.07 9.02
N ASP A 38 -15.11 1.32 8.49
CA ASP A 38 -13.91 0.94 9.22
C ASP A 38 -13.09 2.19 9.60
N THR A 39 -12.71 2.31 10.87
CA THR A 39 -11.84 3.39 11.36
C THR A 39 -10.40 2.95 11.52
N MET A 40 -10.15 1.66 11.71
CA MET A 40 -8.82 1.05 11.69
C MET A 40 -8.96 -0.44 11.45
N ALA A 41 -7.96 -1.06 10.84
CA ALA A 41 -7.88 -2.51 10.77
C ALA A 41 -6.43 -3.00 10.70
N SER A 42 -6.26 -4.23 11.17
CA SER A 42 -5.10 -5.07 10.90
C SER A 42 -5.51 -6.15 9.92
N ILE A 43 -4.76 -6.31 8.83
CA ILE A 43 -4.99 -7.32 7.78
C ILE A 43 -3.76 -8.21 7.72
N THR A 44 -3.94 -9.52 7.75
CA THR A 44 -2.88 -10.49 7.52
C THR A 44 -3.12 -11.21 6.19
N LEU A 45 -2.10 -11.22 5.34
CA LEU A 45 -2.07 -11.97 4.09
C LEU A 45 -1.08 -13.13 4.25
N LEU A 46 -1.53 -14.37 4.08
CA LEU A 46 -0.65 -15.53 4.04
C LEU A 46 -0.38 -15.91 2.59
N PHE A 47 0.88 -16.20 2.27
CA PHE A 47 1.34 -16.63 0.96
C PHE A 47 2.02 -17.99 1.06
N LYS A 48 2.25 -18.62 -0.09
CA LYS A 48 2.96 -19.91 -0.15
C LYS A 48 4.35 -19.81 0.48
N ASN A 49 4.89 -20.95 0.90
CA ASN A 49 6.23 -21.08 1.45
C ASN A 49 6.43 -20.28 2.75
N ASN A 50 5.41 -20.28 3.63
CA ASN A 50 5.43 -19.64 4.96
C ASN A 50 5.77 -18.13 4.93
N ARG A 51 5.39 -17.43 3.86
CA ARG A 51 5.54 -15.98 3.75
C ARG A 51 4.24 -15.30 4.19
N MET A 52 4.35 -14.09 4.74
CA MET A 52 3.18 -13.32 5.16
C MET A 52 3.41 -11.82 5.03
N ALA A 53 2.32 -11.07 4.91
CA ALA A 53 2.28 -9.62 5.11
C ALA A 53 1.34 -9.28 6.26
N VAL A 54 1.76 -8.38 7.15
CA VAL A 54 0.93 -7.80 8.20
C VAL A 54 0.76 -6.32 7.92
N LEU A 55 -0.48 -5.91 7.75
CA LEU A 55 -0.85 -4.60 7.24
C LEU A 55 -1.69 -3.89 8.29
N ASN A 56 -1.37 -2.63 8.58
CA ASN A 56 -2.15 -1.83 9.50
C ASN A 56 -2.49 -0.51 8.85
N TYR A 57 -3.71 -0.03 9.06
CA TYR A 57 -4.08 1.34 8.76
C TYR A 57 -4.98 1.90 9.85
N LEU A 58 -4.88 3.22 10.02
CA LEU A 58 -5.72 4.00 10.91
C LEU A 58 -6.32 5.16 10.10
N GLY A 59 -7.63 5.33 10.19
CA GLY A 59 -8.38 6.41 9.56
C GLY A 59 -8.26 7.75 10.30
N GLN A 60 -7.62 7.76 11.47
CA GLN A 60 -7.26 8.97 12.22
C GLN A 60 -5.76 8.94 12.51
N ASP A 61 -5.10 10.07 12.28
CA ASP A 61 -3.66 10.23 12.51
C ASP A 61 -3.37 10.48 14.00
N ILE A 62 -3.41 9.41 14.79
CA ILE A 62 -3.14 9.42 16.24
C ILE A 62 -1.73 8.89 16.50
N GLY A 63 -0.73 9.46 15.80
CA GLY A 63 0.67 9.06 15.95
C GLY A 63 1.01 7.72 15.30
N ALA A 64 0.37 7.42 14.16
CA ALA A 64 0.66 6.22 13.41
C ALA A 64 2.08 6.25 12.82
N ILE A 65 2.75 5.09 12.81
CA ILE A 65 4.04 4.93 12.15
C ILE A 65 3.79 4.59 10.68
N HIS A 66 4.11 5.54 9.80
CA HIS A 66 3.89 5.41 8.36
C HIS A 66 5.04 4.72 7.63
N SER A 67 5.50 3.58 8.15
CA SER A 67 6.65 2.85 7.63
C SER A 67 6.26 1.55 6.93
N LEU A 68 7.11 1.09 6.01
CA LEU A 68 7.06 -0.24 5.42
C LEU A 68 8.41 -0.94 5.64
N THR A 69 8.37 -2.19 6.10
CA THR A 69 9.55 -3.05 6.18
C THR A 69 9.30 -4.35 5.46
N ILE A 70 10.25 -4.74 4.61
CA ILE A 70 10.24 -6.01 3.89
C ILE A 70 11.45 -6.80 4.37
N HIS A 71 11.21 -7.98 4.94
CA HIS A 71 12.25 -8.89 5.43
C HIS A 71 12.38 -10.07 4.48
N GLU A 72 13.61 -10.44 4.17
CA GLU A 72 13.91 -11.78 3.67
C GLU A 72 13.96 -12.78 4.84
N ALA A 73 13.83 -14.08 4.54
CA ALA A 73 13.81 -15.16 5.55
C ALA A 73 15.04 -15.15 6.48
N GLU A 74 16.17 -14.63 6.02
CA GLU A 74 17.31 -14.31 6.86
C GLU A 74 17.24 -12.82 7.23
N ASP A 75 16.97 -12.53 8.51
CA ASP A 75 16.68 -11.19 9.09
C ASP A 75 17.84 -10.16 8.97
N LYS A 76 18.84 -10.47 8.14
CA LYS A 76 19.96 -9.61 7.75
C LYS A 76 19.68 -8.82 6.47
N ASN A 77 18.71 -9.25 5.66
CA ASN A 77 18.34 -8.57 4.44
C ASN A 77 16.96 -7.93 4.57
N LYS A 78 16.95 -6.62 4.87
CA LYS A 78 15.71 -5.84 4.96
C LYS A 78 15.73 -4.62 4.06
N ILE A 79 14.59 -4.34 3.44
CA ILE A 79 14.29 -3.05 2.81
C ILE A 79 13.37 -2.30 3.76
N PHE A 80 13.67 -1.03 4.02
CA PHE A 80 12.90 -0.21 4.95
C PHE A 80 12.58 1.18 4.39
N LEU A 81 11.30 1.52 4.37
CA LEU A 81 10.79 2.85 4.05
C LEU A 81 10.35 3.49 5.37
N PRO A 82 11.09 4.48 5.90
CA PRO A 82 10.94 4.91 7.29
C PRO A 82 9.70 5.76 7.55
N THR A 83 9.25 6.55 6.57
CA THR A 83 8.13 7.47 6.70
C THR A 83 7.37 7.55 5.38
N ASP A 84 6.09 7.93 5.47
CA ASP A 84 5.21 8.19 4.33
C ASP A 84 5.34 7.14 3.23
N PHE A 85 5.30 5.84 3.60
CA PHE A 85 5.67 4.75 2.67
C PHE A 85 4.81 4.69 1.39
N TRP A 86 3.63 5.33 1.38
CA TRP A 86 2.77 5.48 0.19
C TRP A 86 3.31 6.49 -0.82
N THR A 87 4.26 7.34 -0.41
CA THR A 87 4.91 8.36 -1.24
C THR A 87 6.38 8.55 -0.82
N PRO A 88 7.18 7.47 -0.84
CA PRO A 88 8.49 7.47 -0.21
C PRO A 88 9.49 8.28 -1.03
N THR A 89 10.29 9.09 -0.34
CA THR A 89 11.49 9.75 -0.91
C THR A 89 12.79 9.14 -0.39
N ARG A 90 12.70 8.21 0.57
CA ARG A 90 13.85 7.53 1.18
C ARG A 90 13.60 6.04 1.30
N ILE A 91 14.60 5.25 0.93
CA ILE A 91 14.62 3.79 1.09
C ILE A 91 15.94 3.42 1.77
N VAL A 92 15.89 2.54 2.76
CA VAL A 92 17.06 1.90 3.39
C VAL A 92 17.21 0.51 2.80
N LEU A 93 18.39 0.24 2.25
CA LEU A 93 18.75 -1.04 1.63
C LEU A 93 19.35 -2.02 2.67
N PRO A 94 19.42 -3.33 2.34
CA PRO A 94 19.99 -4.34 3.23
C PRO A 94 21.39 -4.03 3.78
N ASN A 95 22.24 -3.37 3.00
CA ASN A 95 23.59 -2.96 3.40
C ASN A 95 23.62 -1.71 4.30
N GLY A 96 22.47 -1.19 4.71
CA GLY A 96 22.33 0.05 5.49
C GLY A 96 22.45 1.33 4.65
N HIS A 97 22.72 1.23 3.34
CA HIS A 97 22.77 2.39 2.47
C HIS A 97 21.37 3.00 2.30
N HIS A 98 21.32 4.32 2.17
CA HIS A 98 20.10 5.06 1.93
C HIS A 98 20.05 5.55 0.49
N VAL A 99 18.95 5.28 -0.19
CA VAL A 99 18.64 5.90 -1.48
C VAL A 99 17.63 7.00 -1.23
N GLU A 100 17.96 8.20 -1.69
CA GLU A 100 17.04 9.35 -1.69
C GLU A 100 16.58 9.65 -3.12
N HIS A 101 15.29 9.92 -3.25
CA HIS A 101 14.66 10.30 -4.51
C HIS A 101 14.15 11.73 -4.41
N HIS A 102 14.62 12.59 -5.31
CA HIS A 102 14.19 13.98 -5.39
C HIS A 102 12.87 14.09 -6.13
N LEU A 103 11.91 14.74 -5.49
CA LEU A 103 10.63 15.05 -6.10
C LEU A 103 10.80 16.08 -7.22
N PRO A 104 9.92 16.06 -8.25
CA PRO A 104 9.92 17.06 -9.30
C PRO A 104 9.62 18.46 -8.72
N GLU A 105 10.20 19.48 -9.33
CA GLU A 105 9.89 20.87 -8.97
C GLU A 105 8.42 21.21 -9.26
N THR A 106 7.85 22.06 -8.40
CA THR A 106 6.45 22.51 -8.49
C THR A 106 6.36 24.03 -8.44
N ILE A 107 5.53 24.62 -9.29
CA ILE A 107 5.26 26.07 -9.31
C ILE A 107 4.51 26.53 -8.04
N LYS A 108 3.69 25.63 -7.47
CA LYS A 108 2.90 25.87 -6.26
C LYS A 108 3.15 24.75 -5.25
N LYS A 109 3.13 25.09 -3.96
CA LYS A 109 3.23 24.11 -2.89
C LYS A 109 2.08 23.09 -3.00
N PRO A 110 2.38 21.77 -3.08
CA PRO A 110 1.35 20.75 -3.10
C PRO A 110 0.51 20.74 -1.82
N LYS A 111 -0.77 20.38 -1.94
CA LYS A 111 -1.69 20.25 -0.79
C LYS A 111 -1.31 19.07 0.11
N TRP A 112 -0.94 17.95 -0.49
CA TRP A 112 -0.59 16.73 0.22
C TRP A 112 0.91 16.45 0.12
N ILE A 113 1.43 15.76 1.14
CA ILE A 113 2.84 15.41 1.22
C ILE A 113 3.29 14.68 -0.05
N ASN A 114 4.44 15.11 -0.57
CA ASN A 114 5.12 14.51 -1.71
C ASN A 114 4.28 14.36 -3.01
N SER A 115 3.12 15.02 -3.13
CA SER A 115 2.26 14.93 -4.33
C SER A 115 2.88 15.48 -5.62
N ALA A 116 4.02 16.16 -5.55
CA ALA A 116 4.85 16.42 -6.72
C ALA A 116 5.22 15.11 -7.46
N GLY A 117 5.30 13.99 -6.73
CA GLY A 117 5.55 12.65 -7.26
C GLY A 117 4.46 12.10 -8.16
N PHE A 118 3.23 12.65 -8.16
CA PHE A 118 2.19 12.27 -9.14
C PHE A 118 2.62 12.53 -10.59
N ARG A 119 3.64 13.37 -10.80
CA ARG A 119 4.24 13.53 -12.13
C ARG A 119 4.86 12.23 -12.66
N TYR A 120 5.39 11.35 -11.80
CA TYR A 120 5.99 10.09 -12.23
C TYR A 120 4.96 9.17 -12.88
N GLU A 121 3.82 8.94 -12.23
CA GLU A 121 2.73 8.15 -12.79
C GLU A 121 2.12 8.81 -14.04
N ALA A 122 2.00 10.15 -14.06
CA ALA A 122 1.48 10.87 -15.22
C ALA A 122 2.36 10.70 -16.46
N ILE A 123 3.69 10.73 -16.29
CA ILE A 123 4.66 10.49 -17.36
C ILE A 123 4.49 9.06 -17.90
N VAL A 124 4.47 8.07 -17.02
CA VAL A 124 4.31 6.65 -17.39
C VAL A 124 3.00 6.42 -18.12
N CYS A 125 1.88 6.95 -17.63
CA CYS A 125 0.58 6.86 -18.30
C CYS A 125 0.62 7.45 -19.71
N ARG A 126 1.22 8.64 -19.87
CA ARG A 126 1.39 9.27 -21.18
C ARG A 126 2.20 8.38 -22.12
N GLU A 127 3.31 7.81 -21.65
CA GLU A 127 4.15 6.90 -22.45
C GLU A 127 3.39 5.66 -22.91
N GLN A 128 2.60 5.02 -22.04
CA GLN A 128 1.79 3.86 -22.41
C GLN A 128 0.75 4.22 -23.49
N ILE A 129 0.04 5.34 -23.31
CA ILE A 129 -0.95 5.83 -24.28
C ILE A 129 -0.29 6.10 -25.64
N MET A 130 0.85 6.80 -25.65
CA MET A 130 1.59 7.11 -26.88
C MET A 130 2.08 5.85 -27.61
N ASN A 131 2.36 4.78 -26.87
CA ASN A 131 2.75 3.48 -27.40
C ASN A 131 1.56 2.56 -27.72
N GLY A 132 0.32 3.07 -27.69
CA GLY A 132 -0.89 2.31 -28.01
C GLY A 132 -1.22 1.19 -27.00
N LYS A 133 -0.74 1.32 -25.76
CA LYS A 133 -1.00 0.36 -24.67
C LYS A 133 -2.22 0.82 -23.87
N SER A 134 -3.05 -0.16 -23.45
CA SER A 134 -4.23 0.07 -22.63
C SER A 134 -3.96 0.00 -21.12
N GLU A 135 -2.81 -0.52 -20.72
CA GLU A 135 -2.41 -0.70 -19.32
C GLU A 135 -0.88 -0.71 -19.18
N HIS A 136 -0.39 -0.59 -17.94
CA HIS A 136 1.03 -0.63 -17.62
C HIS A 136 1.45 -2.06 -17.21
N PRO A 137 2.59 -2.60 -17.68
CA PRO A 137 2.99 -3.98 -17.40
C PRO A 137 3.22 -4.30 -15.91
N PHE A 138 3.58 -3.29 -15.09
CA PHE A 138 3.74 -3.45 -13.64
C PHE A 138 2.46 -3.13 -12.84
N MET A 139 1.43 -2.58 -13.48
CA MET A 139 0.15 -2.31 -12.83
C MET A 139 -0.97 -2.56 -13.83
N THR A 140 -1.27 -3.84 -14.02
CA THR A 140 -2.30 -4.30 -14.94
C THR A 140 -3.70 -4.09 -14.35
N LEU A 141 -4.73 -4.25 -15.17
CA LEU A 141 -6.11 -4.32 -14.69
C LEU A 141 -6.28 -5.46 -13.69
N GLU A 142 -5.66 -6.63 -13.92
CA GLU A 142 -5.77 -7.76 -13.00
C GLU A 142 -5.14 -7.44 -11.64
N ASN A 143 -3.98 -6.76 -11.60
CA ASN A 143 -3.37 -6.29 -10.36
C ASN A 143 -4.33 -5.35 -9.60
N SER A 144 -5.01 -4.46 -10.33
CA SER A 144 -5.99 -3.53 -9.75
C SER A 144 -7.20 -4.26 -9.17
N LEU A 145 -7.71 -5.26 -9.88
CA LEU A 145 -8.82 -6.10 -9.41
C LEU A 145 -8.42 -6.96 -8.20
N GLN A 146 -7.20 -7.49 -8.18
CA GLN A 146 -6.66 -8.23 -7.04
C GLN A 146 -6.66 -7.40 -5.77
N ILE A 147 -6.13 -6.17 -5.83
CA ILE A 147 -6.15 -5.22 -4.71
C ILE A 147 -7.59 -4.97 -4.24
N ALA A 148 -8.50 -4.69 -5.18
CA ALA A 148 -9.90 -4.42 -4.86
C ALA A 148 -10.57 -5.62 -4.17
N ARG A 149 -10.31 -6.84 -4.63
CA ARG A 149 -10.83 -8.08 -4.01
C ARG A 149 -10.33 -8.25 -2.58
N ILE A 150 -9.03 -8.04 -2.33
CA ILE A 150 -8.44 -8.18 -0.99
C ILE A 150 -9.00 -7.12 -0.03
N ILE A 151 -9.08 -5.86 -0.47
CA ILE A 151 -9.66 -4.77 0.32
C ILE A 151 -11.11 -5.09 0.67
N GLU A 152 -11.91 -5.56 -0.28
CA GLU A 152 -13.32 -5.89 -0.05
C GLU A 152 -13.49 -7.09 0.90
N GLN A 153 -12.65 -8.12 0.76
CA GLN A 153 -12.63 -9.25 1.70
C GLN A 153 -12.32 -8.79 3.12
N ALA A 154 -11.28 -7.97 3.30
CA ALA A 154 -10.90 -7.43 4.60
C ALA A 154 -12.02 -6.54 5.19
N ARG A 155 -12.60 -5.64 4.38
CA ARG A 155 -13.68 -4.76 4.81
C ARG A 155 -14.89 -5.55 5.31
N LYS A 156 -15.32 -6.59 4.59
CA LYS A 156 -16.43 -7.46 5.00
C LYS A 156 -16.16 -8.13 6.34
N GLN A 157 -14.94 -8.62 6.56
CA GLN A 157 -14.56 -9.24 7.83
C GLN A 157 -14.69 -8.24 8.98
N VAL A 158 -14.09 -7.04 8.84
CA VAL A 158 -14.14 -5.98 9.86
C VAL A 158 -15.58 -5.56 10.16
N LEU A 159 -16.43 -5.38 9.15
CA LEU A 159 -17.82 -4.98 9.35
C LEU A 159 -18.69 -6.09 9.96
N SER A 160 -18.30 -7.35 9.81
CA SER A 160 -18.98 -8.50 10.42
C SER A 160 -18.51 -8.77 11.86
N SER A 161 -17.35 -8.26 12.26
CA SER A 161 -16.82 -8.36 13.61
C SER A 161 -17.65 -7.48 14.56
N LYS A 162 -18.53 -8.09 15.35
CA LYS A 162 -19.26 -7.39 16.42
C LYS A 162 -18.30 -7.08 17.57
N HIS A 163 -17.91 -5.82 17.72
CA HIS A 163 -17.16 -5.30 18.86
C HIS A 163 -17.85 -4.08 19.44
#